data_AF-A0A0M4HP52-F1
#
_entry.id   AF-A0A0M4HP52-F1
#
_cell.length_a   1.000
_cell.length_b   1.000
_cell.length_c   1.000
_cell.angle_alpha   90.00
_cell.angle_beta   90.00
_cell.angle_gamma   90.00
#
_symmetry.space_group_name_H-M   'P 1'
#
loop_
_entity.id
_entity.type
_entity.pdbx_description
1 polymer ?
#
loop_
_entity_poly.entity_id
_entity_poly.type
_entity_poly.pdbx_seq_one_letter_code
_entity_poly.pdbx_strand_id
1 'polypeptide(L)'
;MPRVIETVDVNVPVSTAYNQWTQFESFPNFLSYVESITQVTDTLTEWKVKIGGVERTFEANITEQHPDERVAWNSTGGDEDHAGVVTFHKLSDTETRVTVQLDWEATGLVEKVGAAIGVDDHVIKADLKNFKEFIEKRGTEDGAWRGDVKA
;
A
#
# COMPACT_ATOMS: atom_id res chain seq x y z
N MET A 1 1.80 18.95 6.13
CA MET A 1 1.65 17.60 5.56
C MET A 1 1.50 16.67 6.74
N PRO A 2 0.28 16.15 7.01
CA PRO A 2 0.16 15.03 7.93
C PRO A 2 0.91 13.84 7.34
N ARG A 3 1.58 13.09 8.22
CA ARG A 3 2.39 11.93 7.88
C ARG A 3 2.05 10.82 8.86
N VAL A 4 1.89 9.62 8.34
CA VAL A 4 1.74 8.40 9.13
C VAL A 4 2.89 7.46 8.80
N ILE A 5 3.49 6.87 9.83
CA ILE A 5 4.51 5.82 9.72
C ILE A 5 4.07 4.68 10.61
N GLU A 6 3.82 3.53 10.01
CA GLU A 6 3.45 2.31 10.74
C GLU A 6 4.30 1.14 10.26
N THR A 7 4.53 0.19 11.17
CA THR A 7 5.42 -0.94 10.96
C THR A 7 4.78 -2.23 11.45
N VAL A 8 5.02 -3.31 10.72
CA VAL A 8 4.68 -4.68 11.14
C VAL A 8 5.81 -5.64 10.80
N ASP A 9 6.10 -6.56 11.71
CA ASP A 9 7.02 -7.67 11.47
C ASP A 9 6.23 -8.90 11.03
N VAL A 10 6.62 -9.53 9.93
CA VAL A 10 5.97 -10.71 9.33
C VAL A 10 6.93 -11.91 9.34
N ASN A 11 6.39 -13.09 9.63
CA ASN A 11 7.14 -14.36 9.77
C ASN A 11 7.35 -15.06 8.42
N VAL A 12 7.81 -14.32 7.41
CA VAL A 12 8.16 -14.85 6.09
C VAL A 12 9.47 -14.21 5.59
N PRO A 13 10.21 -14.87 4.67
CA PRO A 13 11.37 -14.27 4.01
C PRO A 13 11.00 -12.95 3.31
N VAL A 14 11.99 -12.05 3.20
CA VAL A 14 11.79 -10.71 2.60
C VAL A 14 11.24 -10.79 1.18
N SER A 15 11.70 -11.77 0.40
CA SER A 15 11.21 -12.02 -0.96
C SER A 15 9.74 -12.34 -0.98
N THR A 16 9.25 -13.13 -0.02
CA THR A 16 7.83 -13.49 0.07
C THR A 16 6.99 -12.28 0.44
N ALA A 17 7.44 -11.48 1.42
CA ALA A 17 6.77 -10.23 1.78
C ALA A 17 6.67 -9.26 0.60
N TYR A 18 7.78 -9.02 -0.09
CA TYR A 18 7.84 -8.14 -1.24
C TYR A 18 6.97 -8.65 -2.39
N ASN A 19 7.12 -9.91 -2.79
CA ASN A 19 6.36 -10.52 -3.88
C ASN A 19 4.85 -10.42 -3.62
N GLN A 20 4.41 -10.73 -2.40
CA GLN A 20 3.00 -10.62 -2.06
C GLN A 20 2.51 -9.17 -2.08
N TRP A 21 3.33 -8.21 -1.65
CA TRP A 21 2.97 -6.79 -1.70
C TRP A 21 2.84 -6.27 -3.12
N THR A 22 3.62 -6.78 -4.09
CA THR A 22 3.50 -6.34 -5.49
C THR A 22 2.33 -6.99 -6.23
N GLN A 23 1.57 -7.88 -5.59
CA GLN A 23 0.29 -8.38 -6.09
C GLN A 23 -0.84 -7.43 -5.70
N PHE A 24 -0.85 -6.21 -6.26
CA PHE A 24 -1.76 -5.14 -5.85
C PHE A 24 -3.24 -5.55 -5.88
N GLU A 25 -3.68 -6.30 -6.88
CA GLU A 25 -5.08 -6.74 -7.00
C GLU A 25 -5.53 -7.68 -5.85
N SER A 26 -4.59 -8.18 -5.04
CA SER A 26 -4.89 -8.96 -3.83
C SER A 26 -5.16 -8.12 -2.58
N PHE A 27 -4.93 -6.80 -2.63
CA PHE A 27 -5.06 -5.91 -1.48
C PHE A 27 -6.45 -5.87 -0.85
N PRO A 28 -7.58 -5.99 -1.59
CA PRO A 28 -8.91 -6.08 -0.97
C PRO A 28 -9.06 -7.22 0.06
N ASN A 29 -8.18 -8.23 0.05
CA ASN A 29 -8.22 -9.32 1.03
C ASN A 29 -7.71 -8.90 2.43
N PHE A 30 -7.00 -7.77 2.54
CA PHE A 30 -6.40 -7.31 3.80
C PHE A 30 -6.48 -5.80 4.06
N LEU A 31 -6.81 -4.98 3.05
CA LEU A 31 -7.07 -3.55 3.21
C LEU A 31 -8.57 -3.28 3.29
N SER A 32 -9.02 -2.80 4.45
CA SER A 32 -10.44 -2.73 4.80
C SER A 32 -11.29 -1.79 3.95
N TYR A 33 -10.70 -0.73 3.39
CA TYR A 33 -11.42 0.25 2.55
C TYR A 33 -11.25 0.04 1.05
N VAL A 34 -10.41 -0.90 0.62
CA VAL A 34 -10.16 -1.14 -0.80
C VAL A 34 -11.18 -2.14 -1.33
N GLU A 35 -11.99 -1.71 -2.29
CA GLU A 35 -12.95 -2.59 -2.96
C GLU A 35 -12.27 -3.36 -4.11
N SER A 36 -11.44 -2.67 -4.87
CA SER A 36 -10.67 -3.26 -5.98
C SER A 36 -9.47 -2.41 -6.35
N ILE A 37 -8.45 -3.06 -6.90
CA ILE A 37 -7.35 -2.42 -7.59
C ILE A 37 -7.25 -3.08 -8.96
N THR A 38 -6.97 -2.29 -10.00
CA THR A 38 -6.67 -2.78 -11.34
C THR A 38 -5.28 -2.28 -11.74
N GLN A 39 -4.39 -3.20 -12.09
CA GLN A 39 -3.07 -2.83 -12.59
C GLN A 39 -3.18 -2.54 -14.10
N VAL A 40 -3.21 -1.26 -14.45
CA VAL A 40 -3.39 -0.78 -15.83
C VAL A 40 -2.10 -0.93 -16.65
N THR A 41 -0.96 -0.68 -16.01
CA THR A 41 0.38 -0.89 -16.57
C THR A 41 1.33 -1.37 -15.48
N ASP A 42 2.58 -1.65 -15.82
CA ASP A 42 3.62 -2.03 -14.84
C ASP A 42 3.75 -0.99 -13.70
N THR A 43 3.48 0.29 -13.96
CA THR A 43 3.62 1.37 -12.97
C THR A 43 2.34 2.10 -12.63
N LEU A 44 1.21 1.82 -13.29
CA LEU A 44 -0.06 2.53 -13.07
C LEU A 44 -1.10 1.58 -12.48
N THR A 45 -1.70 2.01 -11.37
CA THR A 45 -2.79 1.29 -10.71
C THR A 45 -4.01 2.20 -10.55
N GLU A 46 -5.19 1.67 -10.83
CA GLU A 46 -6.47 2.30 -10.57
C GLU A 46 -7.09 1.69 -9.30
N TRP A 47 -7.50 2.55 -8.37
CA TRP A 47 -8.03 2.16 -7.07
C TRP A 47 -9.49 2.55 -6.96
N LYS A 48 -10.29 1.62 -6.43
CA LYS A 48 -11.65 1.90 -5.95
C LYS A 48 -11.70 1.64 -4.45
N VAL A 49 -12.07 2.67 -3.69
CA VAL A 49 -12.16 2.60 -2.23
C VAL A 49 -13.52 3.06 -1.75
N LYS A 50 -13.94 2.56 -0.58
CA LYS A 50 -15.20 2.95 0.07
C LYS A 50 -14.96 3.37 1.50
N ILE A 51 -15.00 4.67 1.74
CA ILE A 51 -14.70 5.29 3.03
C ILE A 51 -15.99 5.91 3.57
N GLY A 52 -16.43 5.47 4.75
CA GLY A 52 -17.65 6.00 5.38
C GLY A 52 -18.92 5.83 4.51
N GLY A 53 -18.95 4.83 3.63
CA GLY A 53 -20.06 4.57 2.71
C GLY A 53 -20.01 5.36 1.40
N VAL A 54 -19.03 6.24 1.21
CA VAL A 54 -18.81 6.99 -0.03
C VAL A 54 -17.76 6.27 -0.86
N GLU A 55 -18.10 5.96 -2.11
CA GLU A 55 -17.15 5.43 -3.08
C GLU A 55 -16.24 6.55 -3.60
N ARG A 56 -14.96 6.25 -3.73
CA ARG A 56 -13.94 7.13 -4.29
C ARG A 56 -13.03 6.35 -5.22
N THR A 57 -12.47 7.06 -6.19
CA THR A 57 -11.53 6.48 -7.13
C THR A 57 -10.30 7.35 -7.28
N PHE A 58 -9.14 6.74 -7.39
CA PHE A 58 -7.90 7.45 -7.68
C PHE A 58 -6.93 6.57 -8.47
N GLU A 59 -5.99 7.22 -9.13
CA GLU A 59 -4.87 6.57 -9.80
C GLU A 59 -3.61 6.73 -8.95
N ALA A 60 -2.80 5.68 -8.86
CA ALA A 60 -1.47 5.73 -8.26
C ALA A 60 -0.40 5.26 -9.25
N ASN A 61 0.61 6.10 -9.43
CA ASN A 61 1.80 5.80 -10.19
C ASN A 61 2.92 5.34 -9.25
N ILE A 62 3.45 4.14 -9.51
CA ILE A 62 4.65 3.61 -8.88
C ILE A 62 5.85 4.39 -9.42
N THR A 63 6.46 5.19 -8.57
CA THR A 63 7.61 6.03 -8.92
C THR A 63 8.94 5.34 -8.73
N GLU A 64 8.98 4.33 -7.86
CA GLU A 64 10.19 3.59 -7.56
C GLU A 64 9.85 2.19 -7.07
N GLN A 65 10.59 1.20 -7.54
CA GLN A 65 10.38 -0.18 -7.13
C GLN A 65 11.70 -0.95 -7.21
N HIS A 66 12.17 -1.40 -6.04
CA HIS A 66 13.35 -2.24 -5.91
C HIS A 66 12.97 -3.54 -5.21
N PRO A 67 13.19 -4.70 -5.86
CA PRO A 67 12.94 -6.00 -5.27
C PRO A 67 13.51 -6.14 -3.87
N ASP A 68 12.69 -6.67 -2.96
CA ASP A 68 13.03 -6.95 -1.56
C ASP A 68 13.39 -5.72 -0.70
N GLU A 69 13.29 -4.51 -1.24
CA GLU A 69 13.70 -3.27 -0.56
C GLU A 69 12.57 -2.27 -0.40
N ARG A 70 11.92 -1.84 -1.50
CA ARG A 70 10.89 -0.79 -1.43
C ARG A 70 9.98 -0.72 -2.65
N VAL A 71 8.81 -0.11 -2.43
CA VAL A 71 7.90 0.40 -3.48
C VAL A 71 7.43 1.78 -3.05
N ALA A 72 7.62 2.80 -3.90
CA ALA A 72 7.14 4.16 -3.69
C ALA A 72 6.14 4.55 -4.78
N TRP A 73 5.17 5.40 -4.41
CA TRP A 73 4.13 5.84 -5.33
C TRP A 73 3.66 7.26 -5.01
N ASN A 74 3.05 7.88 -6.03
CA ASN A 74 2.27 9.11 -5.91
C ASN A 74 0.88 8.89 -6.53
N SER A 75 -0.16 9.38 -5.88
CA SER A 75 -1.47 9.51 -6.54
C SER A 75 -1.38 10.58 -7.63
N THR A 76 -1.97 10.34 -8.79
CA THR A 76 -1.88 11.26 -9.95
C THR A 76 -3.22 11.74 -10.49
N GLY A 77 -4.32 11.28 -9.91
CA GLY A 77 -5.65 11.68 -10.33
C GLY A 77 -6.75 11.10 -9.43
N GLY A 78 -7.95 11.68 -9.55
CA GLY A 78 -9.13 11.25 -8.82
C GLY A 78 -9.34 12.00 -7.50
N ASP A 79 -9.90 11.30 -6.52
CA ASP A 79 -10.43 11.88 -5.28
C ASP A 79 -9.40 11.96 -4.13
N GLU A 80 -8.20 11.40 -4.31
CA GLU A 80 -7.17 11.29 -3.28
C GLU A 80 -5.83 11.89 -3.74
N ASP A 81 -5.16 12.62 -2.83
CA ASP A 81 -3.87 13.28 -3.06
C ASP A 81 -2.87 12.91 -1.93
N HIS A 82 -2.08 11.87 -2.18
CA HIS A 82 -1.07 11.36 -1.26
C HIS A 82 0.12 10.72 -1.99
N ALA A 83 1.24 10.69 -1.28
CA ALA A 83 2.43 9.94 -1.64
C ALA A 83 2.69 8.88 -0.57
N GLY A 84 3.39 7.82 -0.94
CA GLY A 84 3.78 6.82 0.04
C GLY A 84 4.98 6.00 -0.38
N VAL A 85 5.54 5.33 0.61
CA VAL A 85 6.58 4.32 0.42
C VAL A 85 6.34 3.18 1.38
N VAL A 86 6.46 1.96 0.87
CA VAL A 86 6.64 0.76 1.68
C VAL A 86 8.09 0.33 1.59
N THR A 87 8.68 -0.04 2.72
CA THR A 87 10.01 -0.65 2.77
C THR A 87 9.96 -2.03 3.41
N PHE A 88 10.86 -2.89 2.96
CA PHE A 88 11.03 -4.26 3.42
C PHE A 88 12.44 -4.40 3.97
N HIS A 89 12.56 -4.83 5.23
CA HIS A 89 13.84 -5.03 5.88
C HIS A 89 13.93 -6.46 6.40
N LYS A 90 14.92 -7.21 5.90
CA LYS A 90 15.23 -8.55 6.41
C LYS A 90 15.65 -8.46 7.89
N LEU A 91 14.90 -9.09 8.78
CA LEU A 91 15.26 -9.25 10.19
C LEU A 91 16.00 -10.58 10.42
N SER A 92 15.55 -11.64 9.75
CA SER A 92 16.21 -12.96 9.71
C SER A 92 15.92 -13.67 8.38
N ASP A 93 16.35 -14.92 8.22
CA ASP A 93 16.03 -15.70 7.00
C ASP A 93 14.52 -15.98 6.84
N THR A 94 13.74 -15.86 7.92
CA THR A 94 12.30 -16.16 7.94
C THR A 94 11.47 -15.02 8.54
N GLU A 95 12.05 -13.84 8.70
CA GLU A 95 11.36 -12.70 9.32
C GLU A 95 11.71 -11.39 8.62
N THR A 96 10.69 -10.58 8.37
CA THR A 96 10.78 -9.33 7.61
C THR A 96 10.01 -8.23 8.32
N ARG A 97 10.60 -7.05 8.39
CA ARG A 97 9.92 -5.83 8.82
C ARG A 97 9.38 -5.08 7.60
N VAL A 98 8.08 -4.84 7.59
CA VAL A 98 7.40 -4.01 6.61
C VAL A 98 7.07 -2.67 7.25
N THR A 99 7.51 -1.58 6.65
CA THR A 99 7.20 -0.21 7.12
C THR A 99 6.48 0.54 6.02
N VAL A 100 5.32 1.11 6.32
CA VAL A 100 4.59 1.98 5.41
C VAL A 100 4.67 3.40 5.94
N GLN A 101 5.05 4.31 5.07
CA GLN A 101 4.96 5.74 5.27
C GLN A 101 3.99 6.31 4.24
N LEU A 102 3.04 7.12 4.71
CA LEU A 102 2.09 7.86 3.90
C LEU A 102 2.21 9.35 4.24
N ASP A 103 2.26 10.18 3.20
CA ASP A 103 2.29 11.64 3.29
C ASP A 103 1.10 12.16 2.48
N TRP A 104 0.22 12.97 3.08
CA TRP A 104 -0.90 13.60 2.36
C TRP A 104 -0.57 15.05 2.04
N GLU A 105 -0.83 15.45 0.80
CA GLU A 105 -0.80 16.86 0.43
C GLU A 105 -2.20 17.46 0.61
N ALA A 106 -2.30 18.48 1.47
CA ALA A 106 -3.51 19.27 1.60
C ALA A 106 -3.53 20.35 0.51
N THR A 107 -3.63 19.95 -0.75
CA THR A 107 -3.55 20.86 -1.90
C THR A 107 -4.92 21.04 -2.54
N GLY A 108 -5.65 22.09 -2.13
CA GLY A 108 -6.79 22.58 -2.91
C GLY A 108 -7.86 23.32 -2.11
N LEU A 109 -8.25 24.51 -2.59
CA LEU A 109 -9.42 25.28 -2.15
C LEU A 109 -10.73 24.58 -2.52
N VAL A 110 -11.08 23.50 -1.82
CA VAL A 110 -12.44 22.94 -1.80
C VAL A 110 -12.89 22.80 -0.36
N GLU A 111 -13.46 23.88 0.16
CA GLU A 111 -14.08 24.05 1.49
C GLU A 111 -15.30 23.14 1.77
N LYS A 112 -15.44 21.97 1.14
CA LYS A 112 -16.49 21.02 1.47
C LYS A 112 -15.96 19.60 1.38
N VAL A 113 -16.01 18.90 2.51
CA VAL A 113 -15.56 17.51 2.77
C VAL A 113 -14.09 17.48 3.21
N GLY A 114 -13.71 17.92 4.41
CA GLY A 114 -14.18 17.36 5.69
C GLY A 114 -13.83 15.87 5.92
N ALA A 115 -13.45 15.11 4.88
CA ALA A 115 -13.12 13.70 4.96
C ALA A 115 -11.74 13.36 4.34
N ALA A 116 -10.89 14.38 4.16
CA ALA A 116 -9.50 14.30 3.69
C ALA A 116 -8.53 13.66 4.71
N ILE A 117 -9.02 13.06 5.81
CA ILE A 117 -8.23 12.38 6.85
C ILE A 117 -9.05 11.17 7.38
N GLY A 118 -9.71 10.42 6.49
CA GLY A 118 -10.60 9.31 6.88
C GLY A 118 -9.87 8.02 7.30
N VAL A 119 -8.57 7.96 7.02
CA VAL A 119 -7.71 6.84 7.43
C VAL A 119 -6.93 7.30 8.66
N ASP A 120 -7.44 6.94 9.83
CA ASP A 120 -6.75 7.10 11.11
C ASP A 120 -5.49 6.20 11.12
N ASP A 121 -4.42 6.59 11.82
CA ASP A 121 -3.24 5.75 12.09
C ASP A 121 -3.64 4.34 12.53
N HIS A 122 -4.74 4.25 13.29
CA HIS A 122 -5.36 2.98 13.71
C HIS A 122 -5.77 2.07 12.55
N VAL A 123 -6.29 2.64 11.45
CA VAL A 123 -6.68 1.89 10.25
C VAL A 123 -5.45 1.36 9.54
N ILE A 124 -4.44 2.19 9.30
CA ILE A 124 -3.20 1.74 8.63
C ILE A 124 -2.53 0.63 9.43
N LYS A 125 -2.48 0.79 10.76
CA LYS A 125 -1.98 -0.22 11.66
C LYS A 125 -2.78 -1.53 11.62
N ALA A 126 -4.12 -1.43 11.58
CA ALA A 126 -5.00 -2.59 11.45
C ALA A 126 -4.80 -3.30 10.11
N ASP A 127 -4.72 -2.56 9.02
CA ASP A 127 -4.48 -3.07 7.67
C ASP A 127 -3.11 -3.74 7.53
N LEU A 128 -2.05 -3.19 8.14
CA LEU A 128 -0.74 -3.86 8.22
C LEU A 128 -0.80 -5.16 9.05
N LYS A 129 -1.58 -5.19 10.12
CA LYS A 129 -1.81 -6.43 10.86
C LYS A 129 -2.58 -7.45 10.02
N ASN A 130 -3.58 -7.02 9.25
CA ASN A 130 -4.30 -7.90 8.33
C ASN A 130 -3.37 -8.46 7.26
N PHE A 131 -2.46 -7.64 6.72
CA PHE A 131 -1.43 -8.10 5.79
C PHE A 131 -0.54 -9.19 6.41
N LYS A 132 -0.06 -8.99 7.65
CA LYS A 132 0.68 -10.01 8.41
C LYS A 132 -0.11 -11.32 8.50
N GLU A 133 -1.38 -11.26 8.92
CA GLU A 133 -2.21 -12.45 9.04
C GLU A 133 -2.46 -13.14 7.69
N PHE A 134 -2.64 -12.36 6.63
CA PHE A 134 -2.88 -12.86 5.28
C PHE A 134 -1.65 -13.62 4.75
N ILE A 135 -0.46 -13.02 4.82
CA ILE A 135 0.74 -13.61 4.25
C ILE A 135 1.26 -14.80 5.07
N GLU A 136 1.15 -14.75 6.40
CA GLU A 136 1.59 -15.85 7.27
C GLU A 136 0.69 -17.08 7.16
N LYS A 137 -0.59 -16.91 6.82
CA LYS A 137 -1.51 -18.03 6.56
C LYS A 137 -1.27 -18.70 5.20
N ARG A 138 -0.75 -17.97 4.21
CA ARG A 138 -0.60 -18.45 2.83
C ARG A 138 0.55 -19.45 2.67
N GLY A 139 1.59 -19.37 3.49
CA GLY A 139 2.65 -20.39 3.66
C GLY A 139 3.54 -20.68 2.44
N THR A 140 3.21 -20.22 1.23
CA THR A 140 3.99 -20.46 0.00
C THR A 140 3.67 -19.41 -1.08
N GLU A 141 4.69 -18.99 -1.85
CA GLU A 141 4.65 -17.92 -2.85
C GLU A 141 3.84 -18.28 -4.11
N ASP A 142 2.94 -17.37 -4.52
CA ASP A 142 2.33 -17.33 -5.85
C ASP A 142 3.18 -16.34 -6.68
N GLY A 143 3.92 -16.82 -7.69
CA GLY A 143 5.01 -16.10 -8.37
C GLY A 143 4.68 -14.69 -8.88
N ALA A 144 5.01 -13.68 -8.06
CA ALA A 144 4.76 -12.27 -8.33
C ALA A 144 5.75 -11.63 -9.32
N TRP A 145 5.35 -10.50 -9.89
CA TRP A 145 6.17 -9.67 -10.77
C TRP A 145 7.38 -9.05 -10.04
N ARG A 146 8.55 -9.07 -10.68
CA ARG A 146 9.87 -8.68 -10.11
C ARG A 146 10.63 -7.67 -10.97
N GLY A 147 9.94 -6.80 -11.71
CA GLY A 147 10.60 -5.73 -12.45
C GLY A 147 11.16 -4.65 -11.51
N ASP A 148 12.15 -3.91 -12.01
CA ASP A 148 12.78 -2.77 -11.32
C ASP A 148 12.32 -1.48 -12.01
N VAL A 149 11.85 -0.51 -11.21
CA VAL A 149 11.43 0.81 -11.68
C VAL A 149 12.37 1.84 -11.06
N LYS A 150 13.13 2.53 -11.91
CA LYS A 150 14.11 3.54 -11.49
C LYS A 150 13.49 4.93 -11.54
N ALA A 151 13.81 5.73 -10.51
CA ALA A 151 13.49 7.14 -10.42
C ALA A 151 14.13 7.99 -11.53
#